data_AF-A0A1W9PDT3-F1
#
_entry.id   AF-A0A1W9PDT3-F1
#
_cell.length_a   1.000
_cell.length_b   1.000
_cell.length_c   1.000
_cell.angle_alpha   90.00
_cell.angle_beta   90.00
_cell.angle_gamma   90.00
#
_symmetry.space_group_name_H-M   'P 1'
#
loop_
_entity.id
_entity.type
_entity.pdbx_description
1 polymer ?
#
loop_
_entity_poly.entity_id
_entity_poly.type
_entity_poly.pdbx_seq_one_letter_code
_entity_poly.pdbx_strand_id
1 'polypeptide(L)'
;RDLTEAEMNEYFGWVQGSDMPATYVHLSGRDVDDKILQIHGLKPKDNAREDEMKAKECPRCKYINSPTDRFCSRCGAVLDEEEAVKIRLQGQKLAKEFPDIAFEDPKRLMDMKKFMEMIEIFESNPELFERVRSMISKKDERG
;
A
#
# COMPACT_ATOMS: atom_id res chain seq x y z
N ARG A 1 -23.74 7.34 3.88
CA ARG A 1 -24.71 8.46 3.64
C ARG A 1 -25.09 8.94 5.03
N ASP A 2 -24.43 9.99 5.52
CA ASP A 2 -24.15 10.07 6.96
C ASP A 2 -24.85 11.23 7.70
N LEU A 3 -25.73 11.97 7.03
CA LEU A 3 -26.54 13.02 7.67
C LEU A 3 -28.03 12.76 7.42
N THR A 4 -28.81 12.80 8.50
CA THR A 4 -30.28 12.93 8.48
C THR A 4 -30.68 14.33 8.03
N GLU A 5 -31.94 14.51 7.64
CA GLU A 5 -32.45 15.83 7.24
C GLU A 5 -32.28 16.88 8.34
N ALA A 6 -32.49 16.50 9.60
CA ALA A 6 -32.31 17.40 10.74
C ALA A 6 -30.84 17.83 10.91
N GLU A 7 -29.89 16.91 10.73
CA GLU A 7 -28.46 17.19 10.78
C GLU A 7 -27.99 18.02 9.59
N MET A 8 -28.55 17.78 8.39
CA MET A 8 -28.30 18.63 7.22
C MET A 8 -28.79 20.07 7.47
N ASN A 9 -30.00 20.21 8.02
CA ASN A 9 -30.54 21.53 8.31
C ASN A 9 -29.64 22.30 9.29
N GLU A 10 -29.15 21.64 10.34
CA GLU A 10 -28.20 22.27 11.28
C GLU A 10 -26.86 22.62 10.60
N TYR A 11 -26.26 21.66 9.88
CA TYR A 11 -24.94 21.82 9.28
C TYR A 11 -24.92 22.90 8.18
N PHE A 12 -25.97 22.99 7.37
CA PHE A 12 -26.09 23.94 6.27
C PHE A 12 -26.83 25.23 6.64
N GLY A 13 -27.35 25.33 7.87
CA GLY A 13 -28.10 26.49 8.34
C GLY A 13 -29.49 26.64 7.73
N TRP A 14 -30.13 25.53 7.34
CA TRP A 14 -31.50 25.53 6.85
C TRP A 14 -32.52 25.43 7.99
N VAL A 15 -33.72 25.91 7.72
CA VAL A 15 -34.84 25.80 8.66
C VAL A 15 -35.26 24.33 8.80
N GLN A 16 -35.48 23.88 10.04
CA GLN A 16 -36.02 22.55 10.30
C GLN A 16 -37.39 22.36 9.61
N GLY A 17 -37.54 21.26 8.86
CA GLY A 17 -38.73 21.01 8.04
C GLY A 17 -38.76 21.73 6.70
N SER A 18 -37.65 22.38 6.27
CA SER A 18 -37.53 22.88 4.90
C SER A 18 -37.40 21.75 3.88
N ASP A 19 -37.78 22.03 2.63
CA ASP A 19 -37.62 21.09 1.51
C ASP A 19 -36.17 20.99 1.00
N MET A 20 -35.22 21.72 1.59
CA MET A 20 -33.83 21.74 1.14
C MET A 20 -33.15 20.36 1.15
N PRO A 21 -33.33 19.50 2.17
CA PRO A 21 -32.74 18.16 2.19
C PRO A 21 -33.23 17.25 1.06
N ALA A 22 -34.44 17.45 0.52
CA ALA A 22 -35.01 16.62 -0.54
C ALA A 22 -34.18 16.63 -1.84
N THR A 23 -33.35 17.67 -2.03
CA THR A 23 -32.41 17.76 -3.17
C THR A 23 -31.27 16.74 -3.05
N TYR A 24 -30.95 16.27 -1.85
CA TYR A 24 -29.80 15.41 -1.57
C TYR A 24 -30.20 14.02 -1.03
N VAL A 25 -31.39 13.90 -0.46
CA VAL A 25 -31.91 12.66 0.12
C VAL A 25 -32.80 11.96 -0.90
N HIS A 26 -32.34 10.81 -1.38
CA HIS A 26 -33.13 9.91 -2.22
C HIS A 26 -33.17 8.53 -1.56
N LEU A 27 -34.26 8.27 -0.83
CA LEU A 27 -34.55 6.96 -0.25
C LEU A 27 -35.19 6.08 -1.33
N SER A 28 -34.63 4.90 -1.58
CA SER A 28 -35.33 3.89 -2.37
C SER A 28 -36.29 3.11 -1.46
N GLY A 29 -37.39 2.60 -2.00
CA GLY A 29 -38.33 1.76 -1.23
C GLY A 29 -37.63 0.57 -0.56
N ARG A 30 -36.61 0.01 -1.22
CA ARG A 30 -35.77 -1.07 -0.66
C ARG A 30 -35.01 -0.62 0.59
N ASP A 31 -34.50 0.61 0.62
CA ASP A 31 -33.77 1.13 1.79
C ASP A 31 -34.71 1.29 3.00
N VAL A 32 -35.97 1.67 2.74
CA VAL A 32 -37.01 1.79 3.77
C VAL A 32 -37.39 0.41 4.29
N ASP A 33 -37.66 -0.54 3.40
CA ASP A 33 -38.03 -1.91 3.76
C ASP A 33 -36.93 -2.59 4.59
N ASP A 34 -35.68 -2.47 4.16
CA ASP A 34 -34.52 -3.00 4.88
C ASP A 34 -34.39 -2.40 6.28
N LYS A 35 -34.68 -1.10 6.44
CA LYS A 35 -34.65 -0.43 7.74
C LYS A 35 -35.78 -0.91 8.65
N ILE A 36 -36.98 -1.08 8.12
CA ILE A 36 -38.14 -1.63 8.85
C ILE A 36 -37.80 -3.04 9.35
N LEU A 37 -37.26 -3.90 8.48
CA LEU A 37 -36.84 -5.25 8.85
C LEU A 37 -35.77 -5.24 9.95
N GLN A 38 -34.82 -4.30 9.91
CA GLN A 38 -33.82 -4.13 10.99
C GLN A 38 -34.46 -3.73 12.32
N ILE A 39 -35.40 -2.77 12.31
CA ILE A 39 -36.10 -2.31 13.53
C ILE A 39 -36.84 -3.48 14.21
N HIS A 40 -37.42 -4.38 13.42
CA HIS A 40 -38.11 -5.56 13.92
C HIS A 40 -37.19 -6.76 14.18
N GLY A 41 -35.87 -6.61 14.00
CA GLY A 41 -34.90 -7.69 14.23
C GLY A 41 -34.97 -8.82 13.20
N LEU A 42 -35.65 -8.62 12.07
CA LEU A 42 -35.82 -9.60 10.99
C LEU A 42 -34.67 -9.57 9.98
N LYS A 43 -33.84 -8.53 10.00
CA LYS A 43 -32.64 -8.40 9.16
C LYS A 43 -31.48 -7.81 9.98
N PRO A 44 -30.28 -8.42 9.96
CA PRO A 44 -29.10 -7.81 10.57
C PRO A 44 -28.67 -6.55 9.81
N LYS A 45 -28.00 -5.63 10.51
CA LYS A 45 -27.47 -4.40 9.90
C LYS A 45 -26.34 -4.77 8.93
N ASP A 46 -26.51 -4.42 7.67
CA ASP A 46 -25.58 -4.79 6.59
C ASP A 46 -24.39 -3.83 6.59
N ASN A 47 -23.43 -4.06 7.50
CA ASN A 47 -22.27 -3.18 7.69
C ASN A 47 -21.17 -3.40 6.63
N ALA A 48 -21.31 -4.42 5.77
CA ALA A 48 -20.28 -4.83 4.82
C ALA A 48 -19.93 -3.72 3.80
N ARG A 49 -20.91 -2.91 3.38
CA ARG A 49 -20.68 -1.79 2.46
C ARG A 49 -20.05 -0.56 3.12
N GLU A 50 -20.24 -0.38 4.43
CA GLU A 50 -19.69 0.78 5.15
C GLU A 50 -18.19 0.60 5.43
N ASP A 51 -17.72 -0.64 5.62
CA ASP A 51 -16.32 -0.90 5.93
C ASP A 51 -15.37 -0.71 4.73
N GLU A 52 -15.83 -0.94 3.50
CA GLU A 52 -15.00 -0.79 2.29
C GLU A 52 -14.57 0.66 2.00
N MET A 53 -15.30 1.66 2.51
CA MET A 53 -15.02 3.09 2.25
C MET A 53 -14.40 3.83 3.44
N LYS A 54 -14.06 3.13 4.53
CA LYS A 54 -13.43 3.77 5.69
C LYS A 54 -11.96 4.05 5.44
N ALA A 55 -11.55 5.29 5.70
CA ALA A 55 -10.16 5.69 5.61
C ALA A 55 -9.30 4.86 6.59
N LYS A 56 -8.08 4.51 6.16
CA LYS A 56 -7.15 3.66 6.93
C LYS A 56 -6.14 4.51 7.68
N GLU A 57 -6.11 4.42 9.01
CA GLU A 57 -5.07 5.05 9.81
C GLU A 57 -3.78 4.22 9.77
N CYS A 58 -2.65 4.85 9.44
CA CYS A 58 -1.37 4.17 9.45
C CYS A 58 -0.95 3.81 10.89
N PRO A 59 -0.67 2.53 11.19
CA PRO A 59 -0.26 2.12 12.54
C PRO A 59 1.12 2.66 12.93
N ARG A 60 1.96 3.04 11.95
CA ARG A 60 3.32 3.54 12.16
C ARG A 60 3.37 5.05 12.38
N CYS A 61 2.80 5.83 11.47
CA CYS A 61 2.94 7.30 11.48
C CYS A 61 1.62 8.05 11.67
N LYS A 62 0.50 7.34 11.88
CA LYS A 62 -0.82 7.92 12.18
C LYS A 62 -1.46 8.76 11.06
N TYR A 63 -0.85 8.76 9.87
CA TYR A 63 -1.44 9.39 8.71
C TYR A 63 -2.71 8.65 8.25
N ILE A 64 -3.75 9.40 7.88
CA ILE A 64 -5.01 8.86 7.36
C ILE A 64 -4.88 8.67 5.84
N ASN A 65 -5.05 7.44 5.38
CA ASN A 65 -4.88 7.02 3.98
C ASN A 65 -6.25 6.65 3.38
N SER A 66 -6.31 6.58 2.05
CA SER A 66 -7.49 6.13 1.32
C SER A 66 -7.83 4.68 1.71
N PRO A 67 -9.13 4.29 1.69
CA PRO A 67 -9.52 2.89 1.88
C PRO A 67 -8.82 1.92 0.91
N THR A 68 -8.49 2.41 -0.29
CA THR A 68 -7.84 1.63 -1.35
C THR A 68 -6.31 1.60 -1.27
N ASP A 69 -5.69 2.39 -0.39
CA ASP A 69 -4.23 2.43 -0.27
C ASP A 69 -3.69 1.15 0.36
N ARG A 70 -2.72 0.52 -0.33
CA ARG A 70 -1.99 -0.66 0.19
C ARG A 70 -0.80 -0.30 1.07
N PHE A 71 -0.24 0.89 0.85
CA PHE A 71 0.91 1.43 1.57
C PHE A 71 0.59 2.83 2.06
N CYS A 72 1.22 3.23 3.16
CA CYS A 72 1.09 4.58 3.67
C CYS A 72 1.78 5.57 2.74
N SER A 73 1.02 6.53 2.21
CA SER A 73 1.51 7.58 1.31
C SER A 73 2.53 8.52 1.96
N ARG A 74 2.67 8.48 3.30
CA ARG A 74 3.64 9.28 4.05
C ARG A 74 4.92 8.53 4.42
N CYS A 75 4.83 7.29 4.88
CA CYS A 75 5.98 6.56 5.46
C CYS A 75 6.28 5.21 4.81
N GLY A 76 5.50 4.79 3.82
CA GLY A 76 5.67 3.53 3.10
C GLY A 76 5.29 2.27 3.87
N ALA A 77 4.76 2.38 5.10
CA ALA A 77 4.32 1.21 5.86
C ALA A 77 3.15 0.51 5.16
N VAL A 78 3.17 -0.83 5.14
CA VAL A 78 2.08 -1.65 4.58
C VAL A 78 0.82 -1.46 5.43
N LEU A 79 -0.30 -1.19 4.78
CA LEU A 79 -1.62 -1.01 5.42
C LEU A 79 -2.56 -2.18 5.13
N ASP A 80 -2.31 -2.89 4.03
CA ASP A 80 -3.14 -3.99 3.57
C ASP A 80 -2.60 -5.34 4.08
N GLU A 81 -3.49 -6.15 4.65
CA GLU A 81 -3.11 -7.42 5.28
C GLU A 81 -2.64 -8.46 4.25
N GLU A 82 -3.31 -8.54 3.09
CA GLU A 82 -2.90 -9.46 2.03
C GLU A 82 -1.52 -9.11 1.48
N GLU A 83 -1.27 -7.82 1.25
CA GLU A 83 0.03 -7.32 0.82
C GLU A 83 1.11 -7.58 1.88
N ALA A 84 0.79 -7.43 3.16
CA ALA A 84 1.70 -7.76 4.26
C ALA A 84 2.08 -9.26 4.28
N VAL A 85 1.11 -10.14 4.02
CA VAL A 85 1.36 -11.59 3.91
C VAL A 85 2.25 -11.90 2.71
N LYS A 86 2.01 -11.29 1.54
CA LYS A 86 2.85 -11.48 0.34
C LYS A 86 4.31 -11.08 0.59
N ILE A 87 4.52 -9.90 1.18
CA ILE A 87 5.87 -9.40 1.50
C ILE A 87 6.58 -10.35 2.47
N ARG A 88 5.89 -10.85 3.51
CA ARG A 88 6.48 -11.84 4.44
C ARG A 88 6.87 -13.13 3.73
N LEU A 89 6.01 -13.67 2.87
CA LEU A 89 6.29 -14.89 2.13
C LEU A 89 7.46 -14.71 1.15
N GLN A 90 7.53 -13.57 0.47
CA GLN A 90 8.66 -13.21 -0.38
C GLN A 90 9.96 -13.09 0.43
N GLY A 91 9.92 -12.42 1.58
CA GLY A 91 11.05 -12.33 2.50
C GLY A 91 11.54 -13.69 2.99
N GLN A 92 10.61 -14.62 3.30
CA GLN A 92 10.97 -15.99 3.69
C GLN A 92 11.59 -16.79 2.55
N LYS A 93 11.13 -16.61 1.30
CA LYS A 93 11.76 -17.25 0.14
C LYS A 93 13.17 -16.71 -0.09
N LEU A 94 13.33 -15.39 -0.05
CA LEU A 94 14.62 -14.74 -0.18
C LEU A 94 15.59 -15.20 0.93
N ALA A 95 15.13 -15.28 2.17
CA ALA A 95 15.94 -15.78 3.29
C ALA A 95 16.31 -17.27 3.14
N LYS A 96 15.51 -18.08 2.44
CA LYS A 96 15.85 -19.48 2.13
C LYS A 96 16.84 -19.62 0.98
N GLU A 97 16.73 -18.76 -0.03
CA GLU A 97 17.61 -18.76 -1.20
C GLU A 97 18.96 -18.07 -0.92
N PHE A 98 18.97 -17.15 0.04
CA PHE A 98 20.16 -16.44 0.51
C PHE A 98 20.29 -16.57 2.03
N PRO A 99 20.54 -17.78 2.58
CA PRO A 99 20.62 -17.98 4.03
C PRO A 99 21.63 -17.06 4.71
N ASP A 100 22.78 -16.82 4.08
CA ASP A 100 23.86 -16.02 4.65
C ASP A 100 24.71 -15.34 3.55
N ILE A 101 24.31 -14.15 3.09
CA ILE A 101 25.29 -13.23 2.43
C ILE A 101 26.28 -12.68 3.47
N ALA A 102 25.95 -12.82 4.76
CA ALA A 102 26.74 -12.36 5.87
C ALA A 102 27.36 -13.56 6.61
N PHE A 103 28.68 -13.75 6.44
CA PHE A 103 29.59 -14.40 7.40
C PHE A 103 29.82 -15.93 7.39
N GLU A 104 29.99 -16.59 6.24
CA GLU A 104 30.56 -17.97 6.29
C GLU A 104 31.81 -18.26 5.45
N ASP A 105 32.29 -17.33 4.60
CA ASP A 105 33.57 -17.54 3.90
C ASP A 105 34.42 -16.26 3.84
N PRO A 106 35.57 -16.19 4.54
CA PRO A 106 36.50 -15.07 4.48
C PRO A 106 36.92 -14.68 3.06
N LYS A 107 36.97 -15.64 2.12
CA LYS A 107 37.26 -15.34 0.70
C LYS A 107 36.15 -14.54 0.04
N ARG A 108 34.88 -14.89 0.28
CA ARG A 108 33.73 -14.18 -0.32
C ARG A 108 33.59 -12.75 0.19
N LEU A 109 33.95 -12.49 1.44
CA LEU A 109 33.98 -11.15 2.01
C LEU A 109 35.11 -10.30 1.36
N MET A 110 36.24 -10.93 1.07
CA MET A 110 37.35 -10.33 0.34
C MET A 110 36.98 -10.04 -1.13
N ASP A 111 36.24 -10.95 -1.77
CA ASP A 111 35.76 -10.78 -3.14
C ASP A 111 34.68 -9.70 -3.25
N MET A 112 33.79 -9.60 -2.26
CA MET A 112 32.77 -8.54 -2.20
C MET A 112 33.39 -7.17 -1.92
N LYS A 113 34.41 -7.09 -1.07
CA LYS A 113 35.17 -5.85 -0.87
C LYS A 113 35.85 -5.39 -2.16
N LYS A 114 36.50 -6.31 -2.88
CA LYS A 114 37.12 -6.03 -4.19
C LYS A 114 36.08 -5.61 -5.23
N PHE A 115 34.89 -6.20 -5.21
CA PHE A 115 33.80 -5.84 -6.11
C PHE A 115 33.27 -4.43 -5.83
N MET A 116 33.10 -4.05 -4.56
CA MET A 116 32.70 -2.69 -4.17
C MET A 116 33.77 -1.65 -4.53
N GLU A 117 35.06 -1.93 -4.27
CA GLU A 117 36.17 -1.07 -4.70
C GLU A 117 36.19 -0.92 -6.23
N MET A 118 35.87 -1.98 -6.98
CA MET A 118 35.78 -1.93 -8.44
C MET A 118 34.62 -1.03 -8.92
N ILE A 119 33.47 -1.08 -8.25
CA ILE A 119 32.32 -0.21 -8.55
C ILE A 119 32.68 1.25 -8.29
N GLU A 120 33.32 1.57 -7.16
CA GLU A 120 33.77 2.94 -6.85
C GLU A 120 34.74 3.48 -7.90
N ILE A 121 35.64 2.63 -8.40
CA ILE A 121 36.57 2.98 -9.49
C ILE A 121 35.82 3.24 -10.80
N PHE A 122 34.77 2.48 -11.11
CA PHE A 122 33.96 2.68 -12.32
C PHE A 122 33.05 3.91 -12.23
N GLU A 123 32.49 4.20 -11.05
CA GLU A 123 31.71 5.44 -10.82
C GLU A 123 32.62 6.68 -10.92
N SER A 124 33.86 6.57 -10.46
CA SER A 124 34.85 7.66 -10.54
C SER A 124 35.49 7.81 -11.92
N ASN A 125 35.43 6.77 -12.77
CA ASN A 125 36.01 6.79 -14.12
C ASN A 125 35.15 6.00 -15.12
N PRO A 126 34.09 6.63 -15.66
CA PRO A 126 33.15 5.98 -16.56
C PRO A 126 33.77 5.45 -17.87
N GLU A 127 34.82 6.10 -18.38
CA GLU A 127 35.51 5.67 -19.61
C GLU A 127 36.28 4.35 -19.42
N LEU A 128 36.70 4.06 -18.19
CA LEU A 128 37.37 2.80 -17.86
C LEU A 128 36.43 1.61 -18.04
N PHE A 129 35.14 1.76 -17.72
CA PHE A 129 34.13 0.73 -17.87
C PHE A 129 33.95 0.31 -19.33
N GLU A 130 33.85 1.27 -20.23
CA GLU A 130 33.75 1.02 -21.68
C GLU A 130 35.00 0.34 -22.23
N ARG A 131 36.20 0.72 -21.77
CA ARG A 131 37.45 0.07 -22.17
C ARG A 131 37.53 -1.38 -21.70
N VAL A 132 37.18 -1.66 -20.44
CA VAL A 132 37.15 -3.02 -19.89
C VAL A 132 36.11 -3.89 -20.62
N ARG A 133 34.92 -3.34 -20.87
CA ARG A 133 33.85 -4.01 -21.65
C ARG A 133 34.32 -4.40 -23.04
N SER A 134 34.99 -3.49 -23.76
CA SER A 134 35.51 -3.75 -25.10
C SER A 134 36.65 -4.79 -25.14
N MET A 135 37.42 -4.93 -24.05
CA MET A 135 38.46 -5.96 -23.94
C MET A 135 37.88 -7.36 -23.68
N ILE A 136 36.77 -7.45 -22.93
CA ILE A 136 36.09 -8.71 -22.64
C ILE A 136 35.41 -9.25 -23.91
N SER A 137 34.68 -8.42 -24.66
CA SER A 137 34.04 -8.84 -25.92
C SER A 137 35.03 -9.30 -27.01
N LYS A 138 36.28 -8.81 -26.99
CA LYS A 138 37.35 -9.25 -27.93
C LYS A 138 38.04 -10.55 -27.54
N LYS A 139 37.70 -11.14 -26.39
CA LYS A 139 38.30 -12.38 -25.88
C LYS A 139 37.43 -13.59 -26.25
N ASP A 140 36.12 -13.39 -26.40
CA ASP A 140 35.17 -14.45 -26.78
C ASP A 140 35.27 -14.87 -28.27
N GLU A 141 35.87 -14.03 -29.13
CA GLU A 141 36.07 -14.31 -30.57
C GLU A 141 37.38 -15.07 -30.88
N ARG A 142 38.21 -15.36 -29.87
CA ARG A 142 39.52 -16.04 -30.02
C ARG A 142 39.57 -17.39 -29.28
N GLY A 143 38.42 -18.06 -29.17
CA GLY A 143 38.27 -19.44 -28.71
C GLY A 143 38.03 -20.37 -29.88
#